data_AF-A0A1V2GJL2-F1
#
_entry.id   AF-A0A1V2GJL2-F1
#
_cell.length_a   1.000
_cell.length_b   1.000
_cell.length_c   1.000
_cell.angle_alpha   90.00
_cell.angle_beta   90.00
_cell.angle_gamma   90.00
#
_symmetry.space_group_name_H-M   'P 1'
#
loop_
_entity.id
_entity.type
_entity.pdbx_description
1 polymer ?
#
loop_
_entity_poly.entity_id
_entity_poly.type
_entity_poly.pdbx_seq_one_letter_code
_entity_poly.pdbx_strand_id
1 'polypeptide(L)' 'AQINTIATRFNVNVKAAALQFALANPAVAAVIPGSSRPGRMAEDLAALNAPVPAEFWAEMRRQNLVAENAPLPTR' A
#
# COMPACT_ATOMS: atom_id res chain seq x y z
N ALA A 1 -14.61 -0.72 -2.79
CA ALA A 1 -15.58 0.39 -2.80
C ALA A 1 -14.99 1.66 -2.18
N GLN A 2 -14.72 1.73 -0.86
CA GLN A 2 -14.19 2.95 -0.22
C GLN A 2 -12.68 3.17 -0.39
N ILE A 3 -11.85 2.13 -0.22
CA ILE A 3 -10.38 2.19 -0.41
C ILE A 3 -10.03 2.70 -1.81
N ASN A 4 -10.69 2.16 -2.85
CA ASN A 4 -10.47 2.59 -4.23
C ASN A 4 -10.81 4.07 -4.44
N THR A 5 -11.90 4.57 -3.85
CA THR A 5 -12.27 6.00 -3.96
C THR A 5 -11.20 6.90 -3.36
N ILE A 6 -10.69 6.56 -2.18
CA ILE A 6 -9.61 7.29 -1.51
C ILE A 6 -8.33 7.22 -2.36
N ALA A 7 -7.97 6.02 -2.81
CA ALA A 7 -6.79 5.81 -3.65
C ALA A 7 -6.84 6.65 -4.94
N THR A 8 -7.98 6.67 -5.63
CA THR A 8 -8.19 7.53 -6.81
C THR A 8 -8.03 9.01 -6.48
N ARG A 9 -8.59 9.49 -5.35
CA ARG A 9 -8.49 10.90 -4.93
C ARG A 9 -7.04 11.34 -4.70
N PHE A 10 -6.21 10.45 -4.18
CA PHE A 10 -4.78 10.70 -3.93
C PHE A 10 -3.88 10.26 -5.10
N ASN A 11 -4.46 9.81 -6.22
CA ASN A 11 -3.73 9.23 -7.36
C ASN A 11 -2.76 8.09 -6.96
N VAL A 12 -3.19 7.25 -6.00
CA VAL A 12 -2.43 6.12 -5.46
C VAL A 12 -2.90 4.82 -6.12
N ASN A 13 -1.94 3.99 -6.53
CA ASN A 13 -2.24 2.63 -6.95
C ASN A 13 -2.51 1.76 -5.70
N VAL A 14 -3.67 1.10 -5.64
CA VAL A 14 -4.06 0.26 -4.49
C VAL A 14 -3.08 -0.91 -4.28
N LYS A 15 -2.48 -1.46 -5.34
CA LYS A 15 -1.42 -2.48 -5.22
C LYS A 15 -0.20 -1.93 -4.48
N ALA A 16 0.23 -0.71 -4.83
CA ALA A 16 1.38 -0.06 -4.18
C ALA A 16 1.10 0.15 -2.68
N ALA A 17 -0.05 0.71 -2.34
CA ALA A 17 -0.46 0.88 -0.96
C ALA A 17 -0.53 -0.46 -0.21
N ALA A 18 -1.13 -1.50 -0.78
CA ALA A 18 -1.23 -2.80 -0.13
C ALA A 18 0.15 -3.43 0.14
N LEU A 19 1.05 -3.40 -0.84
CA LEU A 19 2.42 -3.91 -0.73
C LEU A 19 3.22 -3.17 0.36
N GLN A 20 3.22 -1.84 0.31
CA GLN A 20 3.97 -1.01 1.25
C GLN A 20 3.40 -1.12 2.67
N PHE A 21 2.07 -1.11 2.84
CA PHE A 21 1.44 -1.28 4.14
C PHE A 21 1.80 -2.63 4.78
N ALA A 22 1.74 -3.72 4.00
CA ALA A 22 2.09 -5.05 4.51
C ALA A 22 3.57 -5.13 4.94
N LEU A 23 4.48 -4.45 4.23
CA LEU A 23 5.91 -4.40 4.57
C LEU A 23 6.25 -3.40 5.69
N ALA A 24 5.34 -2.51 6.07
CA ALA A 24 5.61 -1.49 7.09
C ALA A 24 5.73 -2.07 8.51
N ASN A 25 5.19 -3.25 8.76
CA ASN A 25 5.24 -3.88 10.08
C ASN A 25 6.60 -4.56 10.31
N PRO A 26 7.34 -4.24 11.38
CA PRO A 26 8.64 -4.85 11.67
C PRO A 26 8.62 -6.38 11.83
N ALA A 27 7.45 -6.96 12.14
CA ALA A 27 7.28 -8.41 12.23
C ALA A 27 7.22 -9.09 10.85
N VAL A 28 7.04 -8.34 9.76
CA VAL A 28 6.90 -8.87 8.41
C VAL A 28 8.27 -8.88 7.72
N ALA A 29 8.82 -10.08 7.52
CA ALA A 29 10.10 -10.24 6.84
C ALA A 29 9.99 -10.10 5.30
N ALA A 30 8.86 -10.49 4.72
CA ALA A 30 8.63 -10.45 3.28
C ALA A 30 7.14 -10.47 2.94
N VAL A 31 6.78 -9.94 1.77
CA VAL A 31 5.46 -10.03 1.15
C VAL A 31 5.59 -10.73 -0.19
N ILE A 32 4.77 -11.75 -0.43
CA ILE A 32 4.78 -12.55 -1.68
C ILE A 32 3.54 -12.16 -2.50
N PRO A 33 3.64 -11.18 -3.42
CA PRO A 33 2.53 -10.87 -4.31
C PRO A 33 2.31 -12.02 -5.30
N GLY A 34 1.04 -12.30 -5.61
CA GLY A 34 0.70 -13.36 -6.55
C GLY A 34 1.25 -13.05 -7.95
N SER A 35 2.09 -13.95 -8.47
CA SER A 35 2.67 -13.88 -9.81
C SER A 35 2.09 -14.98 -10.69
N SER A 36 1.02 -14.67 -11.43
CA SER A 36 0.40 -15.59 -12.39
C SER A 36 0.98 -15.48 -13.81
N ARG A 37 1.86 -14.50 -14.05
CA ARG A 37 2.53 -14.28 -15.35
C ARG A 37 3.88 -13.58 -15.17
N PRO A 38 4.86 -13.81 -16.06
CA PRO A 38 6.22 -13.28 -15.93
C PRO A 38 6.33 -11.76 -15.72
N GLY A 39 5.47 -10.97 -16.37
CA GLY A 39 5.50 -9.50 -16.25
C GLY A 39 5.13 -8.94 -14.86
N ARG A 40 4.62 -9.76 -13.95
CA ARG A 40 4.16 -9.32 -12.62
C ARG A 40 5.30 -8.88 -11.71
N MET A 41 6.48 -9.48 -11.85
CA MET A 41 7.64 -9.09 -11.04
C MET A 41 8.01 -7.62 -11.24
N ALA A 42 8.06 -7.15 -12.49
CA ALA A 42 8.36 -5.75 -12.80
C ALA A 42 7.25 -4.81 -12.29
N GLU A 43 5.98 -5.21 -12.41
CA GLU A 43 4.85 -4.44 -11.88
C GLU A 43 4.88 -4.34 -10.35
N ASP A 44 5.25 -5.43 -9.66
CA ASP A 44 5.30 -5.47 -8.20
C ASP A 44 6.48 -4.64 -7.69
N LEU A 45 7.63 -4.66 -8.38
CA LEU A 45 8.76 -3.77 -8.09
C LEU A 45 8.39 -2.30 -8.34
N ALA A 46 7.71 -2.00 -9.45
CA ALA A 46 7.25 -0.64 -9.73
C ALA A 46 6.23 -0.16 -8.67
N ALA A 47 5.30 -1.02 -8.25
CA ALA A 47 4.34 -0.72 -7.20
C ALA A 47 5.00 -0.53 -5.84
N LEU A 48 6.00 -1.34 -5.50
CA LEU A 48 6.75 -1.20 -4.26
C LEU A 48 7.46 0.17 -4.16
N ASN A 49 7.95 0.69 -5.28
CA ASN A 49 8.66 1.97 -5.34
C ASN A 49 7.76 3.18 -5.69
N ALA A 50 6.47 2.97 -5.94
CA ALA A 50 5.57 4.07 -6.28
C ALA A 50 5.33 4.98 -5.07
N PRO A 51 5.28 6.31 -5.24
CA PRO A 51 5.04 7.21 -4.13
C PRO A 51 3.62 7.03 -3.57
N VAL A 52 3.50 6.90 -2.26
CA VAL A 52 2.21 6.93 -1.54
C VAL A 52 2.23 8.07 -0.53
N PRO A 53 1.50 9.17 -0.76
CA PRO A 53 1.55 10.35 0.10
C PRO A 53 1.17 10.04 1.56
N ALA A 54 1.78 10.74 2.51
CA ALA A 54 1.47 10.59 3.94
C ALA A 54 -0.03 10.88 4.25
N GLU A 55 -0.61 11.82 3.52
CA GLU A 55 -2.00 12.23 3.61
C GLU A 55 -2.98 11.12 3.22
N PHE A 56 -2.58 10.23 2.30
CA PHE A 56 -3.36 9.04 1.97
C PHE A 56 -3.53 8.15 3.21
N TRP A 57 -2.43 7.88 3.92
CA TRP A 57 -2.47 7.07 5.14
C TRP A 57 -3.25 7.73 6.28
N ALA A 58 -3.09 9.05 6.43
CA ALA A 58 -3.85 9.82 7.40
C ALA A 58 -5.37 9.75 7.13
N GLU A 59 -5.81 9.82 5.86
CA GLU A 59 -7.21 9.59 5.49
C GLU A 59 -7.64 8.16 5.79
N MET A 60 -6.84 7.16 5.43
CA MET A 60 -7.17 5.75 5.69
C MET A 60 -7.40 5.49 7.19
N ARG A 61 -6.63 6.11 8.07
CA ARG A 61 -6.87 6.07 9.53
C ARG A 61 -8.12 6.82 9.95
N ARG A 62 -8.33 8.05 9.46
CA ARG A 62 -9.54 8.84 9.79
C ARG A 62 -10.83 8.13 9.38
N GLN A 63 -10.78 7.34 8.32
CA GLN A 63 -11.90 6.53 7.82
C GLN A 63 -12.01 5.16 8.51
N ASN A 64 -11.18 4.88 9.53
CA ASN A 64 -11.07 3.59 10.22
C ASN A 64 -10.79 2.39 9.29
N LEU A 65 -10.16 2.63 8.14
CA LEU A 65 -9.76 1.58 7.19
C LEU A 65 -8.37 1.01 7.51
N VAL A 66 -7.57 1.76 8.26
CA VAL A 66 -6.31 1.32 8.86
C VAL A 66 -6.36 1.62 10.35
N ALA A 67 -5.99 0.66 11.18
CA ALA A 67 -5.97 0.85 12.64
C ALA A 67 -4.97 1.94 13.05
N GLU A 68 -5.30 2.69 14.11
CA GLU A 68 -4.49 3.81 14.59
C GLU A 68 -3.06 3.37 14.99
N ASN A 69 -2.95 2.19 15.59
CA ASN A 69 -1.68 1.60 16.03
C ASN A 69 -0.96 0.77 14.95
N ALA A 70 -1.54 0.63 13.75
CA ALA A 70 -0.87 -0.10 12.68
C ALA A 70 0.37 0.68 12.21
N PRO A 71 1.56 0.05 12.12
CA PRO A 71 2.73 0.66 11.52
C PRO A 71 2.42 1.10 10.08
N LEU A 72 2.88 2.31 9.72
CA LEU A 72 2.75 2.84 8.37
C LEU A 72 4.13 2.97 7.72
N PRO A 73 4.21 2.91 6.38
CA PRO A 73 5.45 3.17 5.67
C PRO A 73 6.00 4.55 6.03
N THR A 74 7.32 4.62 6.28
CA THR A 74 8.03 5.85 6.66
C THR A 74 8.87 6.44 5.53
N ARG A 75 8.76 5.88 4.31
CA ARG A 75 9.61 6.22 3.16
C ARG A 75 8.76 6.55 1.94
#